data_AF-A0AB35KWX9-F1
#
_entry.id   AF-A0AB35KWX9-F1
#
_cell.length_a   1.000
_cell.length_b   1.000
_cell.length_c   1.000
_cell.angle_alpha   90.00
_cell.angle_beta   90.00
_cell.angle_gamma   90.00
#
_symmetry.space_group_name_H-M   'P 1'
#
loop_
_entity.id
_entity.type
_entity.pdbx_description
1 polymer ?
#
loop_
_entity_poly.entity_id
_entity_poly.type
_entity_poly.pdbx_seq_one_letter_code
_entity_poly.pdbx_strand_id
1 'polypeptide(L)' 'MSASIIRCFPRGEREYYLPIDYVSPLDWRNRRVLGFDMLSDAIRRQAIERSLESGDASLSGPVASRHRER' A
#
# COMPACT_ATOMS: atom_id res chain seq x y z
N MET A 1 -12.96 14.91 0.45
CA MET A 1 -13.02 13.43 0.35
C MET A 1 -12.95 13.08 -1.14
N SER A 2 -11.77 12.70 -1.64
CA SER A 2 -11.67 12.16 -2.99
C SER A 2 -12.39 10.81 -2.98
N ALA A 3 -13.48 10.68 -3.73
CA ALA A 3 -14.07 9.38 -3.98
C ALA A 3 -13.11 8.60 -4.89
N SER A 4 -12.14 7.91 -4.30
CA SER A 4 -11.21 7.07 -5.05
C SER A 4 -11.98 5.91 -5.66
N ILE A 5 -12.16 5.95 -6.98
CA ILE A 5 -12.83 4.92 -7.80
C ILE A 5 -12.02 3.61 -7.85
N ILE A 6 -10.86 3.56 -7.19
CA ILE A 6 -9.93 2.44 -7.25
C ILE A 6 -10.39 1.34 -6.30
N ARG A 7 -10.57 0.13 -6.83
CA ARG A 7 -11.00 -1.03 -6.06
C ARG A 7 -9.91 -1.47 -5.09
N CYS A 8 -10.18 -1.37 -3.79
CA CYS A 8 -9.31 -1.86 -2.73
C CYS A 8 -9.13 -3.40 -2.79
N PHE A 9 -7.90 -3.89 -2.62
CA PHE A 9 -7.58 -5.32 -2.54
C PHE A 9 -6.29 -5.57 -1.73
N PRO A 10 -6.09 -6.77 -1.14
CA PRO A 10 -7.00 -7.90 -1.09
C PRO A 10 -8.24 -7.61 -0.25
N ARG A 11 -9.33 -8.32 -0.56
CA ARG A 11 -10.54 -8.29 0.28
C ARG A 11 -10.21 -8.82 1.68
N GLY A 12 -10.95 -8.33 2.66
CA GLY A 12 -10.82 -8.69 4.07
C GLY A 12 -11.30 -7.54 4.92
N GLU A 13 -11.89 -7.84 6.08
CA GLU A 13 -12.35 -6.83 7.03
C GLU A 13 -11.16 -6.31 7.85
N ARG A 14 -11.07 -4.98 7.96
CA ARG A 14 -10.04 -4.27 8.73
C ARG A 14 -10.67 -3.00 9.29
N GLU A 15 -10.18 -2.55 10.44
CA GLU A 15 -10.59 -1.29 11.05
C GLU A 15 -10.23 -0.09 10.16
N TYR A 16 -9.03 -0.15 9.56
CA TYR A 16 -8.54 0.85 8.61
C TYR A 16 -8.01 0.19 7.34
N TYR A 17 -8.10 0.93 6.24
CA TYR A 17 -7.54 0.56 4.94
C TYR A 17 -6.63 1.68 4.46
N LEU A 18 -5.54 1.31 3.80
CA LEU A 18 -4.64 2.27 3.15
C LEU A 18 -4.39 1.86 1.69
N PRO A 19 -5.39 2.00 0.80
CA PRO A 19 -5.22 1.70 -0.61
C PRO A 19 -4.26 2.68 -1.28
N ILE A 20 -3.44 2.19 -2.20
CA ILE A 20 -2.62 3.04 -3.06
C ILE A 20 -3.52 3.74 -4.08
N ASP A 21 -3.79 5.02 -3.87
CA ASP A 21 -4.60 5.84 -4.78
C ASP A 21 -3.78 6.52 -5.88
N TYR A 22 -2.49 6.77 -5.62
CA TYR A 22 -1.59 7.41 -6.56
C TYR A 22 -0.25 6.69 -6.60
N VAL A 23 0.30 6.54 -7.81
CA VAL A 23 1.61 5.96 -8.05
C VAL A 23 2.26 6.65 -9.25
N SER A 24 3.58 6.87 -9.18
CA SER A 24 4.36 7.49 -10.26
C SER A 24 5.67 6.72 -10.52
N PRO A 25 6.11 6.60 -11.79
CA PRO A 25 5.33 6.90 -13.00
C PRO A 25 4.11 5.99 -13.12
N LEU A 26 3.03 6.47 -13.74
CA LEU A 26 1.82 5.67 -13.99
C LEU A 26 1.98 4.82 -15.26
N ASP A 27 3.01 3.99 -15.28
CA ASP A 27 3.26 3.04 -16.36
C ASP A 27 2.60 1.68 -16.09
N TRP A 28 2.72 0.76 -17.05
CA TRP A 28 2.15 -0.58 -16.95
C TRP A 28 2.67 -1.37 -15.74
N ARG A 29 3.92 -1.10 -15.30
CA ARG A 29 4.58 -1.80 -14.20
C ARG A 29 4.03 -1.33 -12.86
N ASN A 30 3.80 -0.03 -12.72
CA ASN A 30 3.35 0.61 -11.49
C ASN A 30 1.83 0.62 -11.32
N ARG A 31 1.07 0.67 -12.42
CA ARG A 31 -0.40 0.64 -12.37
C ARG A 31 -0.96 -0.57 -11.62
N ARG A 32 -0.22 -1.68 -11.55
CA ARG A 32 -0.62 -2.93 -10.86
C ARG A 32 -0.78 -2.78 -9.34
N VAL A 33 -0.17 -1.76 -8.74
CA VAL A 33 -0.27 -1.55 -7.28
C VAL A 33 -1.43 -0.63 -6.89
N LEU A 34 -2.06 0.08 -7.84
CA LEU A 34 -3.22 0.92 -7.55
C LEU A 34 -4.33 0.09 -6.90
N GLY A 35 -4.85 0.54 -5.76
CA GLY A 35 -5.88 -0.14 -4.99
C GLY A 35 -5.35 -1.22 -4.04
N PHE A 36 -4.04 -1.50 -4.07
CA PHE A 36 -3.46 -2.38 -3.07
C PHE A 36 -3.55 -1.73 -1.68
N ASP A 37 -4.22 -2.40 -0.76
CA ASP A 37 -4.27 -2.04 0.65
C ASP A 37 -2.94 -2.33 1.33
N MET A 38 -2.18 -1.27 1.62
CA MET A 38 -0.86 -1.38 2.26
C MET A 38 -0.94 -1.96 3.68
N LEU A 39 -2.08 -1.82 4.38
CA LEU A 39 -2.28 -2.38 5.72
C LEU A 39 -2.57 -3.88 5.71
N SER A 40 -2.83 -4.47 4.54
CA SER A 40 -3.03 -5.92 4.41
C SER A 40 -1.73 -6.74 4.49
N ASP A 41 -0.58 -6.10 4.37
CA ASP A 41 0.75 -6.74 4.45
C ASP A 41 1.38 -6.46 5.81
N ALA A 42 1.72 -7.50 6.55
CA ALA A 42 2.20 -7.35 7.93
C ALA A 42 3.51 -6.55 8.04
N ILE A 43 4.42 -6.68 7.07
CA ILE A 43 5.73 -5.99 7.09
C ILE A 43 5.53 -4.51 6.79
N ARG A 44 4.68 -4.19 5.81
CA ARG A 44 4.33 -2.80 5.48
C ARG A 44 3.55 -2.13 6.60
N ARG A 45 2.56 -2.84 7.16
CA ARG A 45 1.74 -2.37 8.28
C ARG A 45 2.59 -1.96 9.48
N GLN A 46 3.54 -2.81 9.90
CA GLN A 46 4.44 -2.46 11.01
C GLN A 46 5.25 -1.19 10.75
N ALA A 47 5.70 -0.97 9.52
CA ALA A 47 6.42 0.27 9.18
C ALA A 47 5.49 1.49 9.22
N ILE A 48 4.28 1.36 8.67
CA ILE A 48 3.27 2.42 8.69
C ILE A 48 2.88 2.78 10.12
N GLU A 49 2.59 1.80 10.96
CA GLU A 49 2.24 1.99 12.38
C GLU A 49 3.38 2.73 13.11
N ARG A 50 4.63 2.30 12.94
CA ARG A 50 5.79 3.04 13.50
C ARG A 50 5.86 4.48 13.03
N SER A 51 5.61 4.74 11.75
CA SER A 51 5.64 6.10 11.19
C SER A 51 4.50 6.96 11.72
N LEU A 52 3.31 6.38 11.92
CA LEU A 52 2.16 7.06 12.52
C LEU A 52 2.40 7.39 13.99
N GLU A 53 3.01 6.48 14.74
CA GLU A 53 3.32 6.66 16.16
C GLU A 53 4.44 7.67 16.39
N SER A 54 5.54 7.62 15.62
CA SER A 54 6.68 8.51 15.81
C SER A 54 6.57 9.85 15.10
N GLY A 55 5.77 9.93 14.02
CA GLY A 55 5.74 11.08 13.12
C GLY A 55 6.95 11.15 12.16
N ASP A 56 7.87 10.20 12.24
CA ASP A 56 9.06 10.14 11.41
C ASP A 56 8.90 9.19 10.22
N ALA A 57 9.76 9.36 9.20
CA ALA A 57 9.86 8.41 8.10
C ALA A 57 10.37 7.05 8.61
N SER A 58 9.73 5.96 8.16
CA SER A 58 10.12 4.60 8.53
C SER A 58 10.40 3.75 7.28
N LEU A 59 11.40 2.87 7.39
CA LEU A 59 11.67 1.85 6.38
C LEU A 59 10.98 0.54 6.79
N SER A 60 10.40 -0.15 5.80
CA SER A 60 9.94 -1.53 6.00
C SER A 60 11.11 -2.50 6.03
N GLY A 61 10.89 -3.69 6.59
CA GLY A 61 11.76 -4.83 6.28
C GLY A 61 11.70 -5.18 4.79
N PRO A 62 12.50 -6.16 4.33
CA PRO A 62 12.43 -6.66 2.97
C PRO A 62 11.01 -7.09 2.60
N VAL A 63 10.49 -6.56 1.50
CA VAL A 63 9.16 -6.88 0.99
C VAL A 63 9.28 -7.47 -0.40
N ALA A 64 8.44 -8.46 -0.71
CA ALA A 64 8.35 -8.94 -2.08
C ALA A 64 7.78 -7.81 -2.96
N SER A 65 8.56 -7.37 -3.94
CA SER A 65 8.08 -6.44 -4.95
C SER A 65 6.91 -7.06 -5.70
N ARG A 66 5.73 -6.44 -5.64
CA ARG A 66 4.60 -6.83 -6.49
C ARG A 66 4.84 -6.57 -7.98
N HIS A 67 5.94 -5.90 -8.32
CA HIS A 67 6.48 -5.78 -9.67
C HIS A 67 7.32 -7.01 -10.10
N ARG A 68 6.83 -8.24 -9.92
CA ARG A 68 7.50 -9.39 -10.54
C ARG A 68 7.18 -9.43 -12.04
N GLU A 69 8.24 -9.42 -12.85
CA GLU A 69 8.26 -9.89 -14.24
C GLU A 69 7.81 -11.37 -14.25
N ARG A 70 6.84 -11.69 -15.09
CA ARG A 70 6.84 -12.97 -15.81
C ARG A 70 7.00 -12.64 -17.28
#